data_AF-A0A941YQ36-F1
#
_entry.id   AF-A0A941YQ36-F1
#
_cell.length_a   1.000
_cell.length_b   1.000
_cell.length_c   1.000
_cell.angle_alpha   90.00
_cell.angle_beta   90.00
_cell.angle_gamma   90.00
#
_symmetry.space_group_name_H-M   'P 1'
#
loop_
_entity.id
_entity.type
_entity.pdbx_description
1 polymer ?
#
loop_
_entity_poly.entity_id
_entity_poly.type
_entity_poly.pdbx_seq_one_letter_code
_entity_poly.pdbx_strand_id
1 'polypeptide(L)'
;MKIWGKLIGLAIGVAAFHNPPAIVICVLLGHIFDRSMGSFGATLDAAPLSFVAPLFGLAGAIAKSDGRVSEAEIAATEQLMARLQLSSELRGVAVGQFTAGKQTGYSTTNAIVHLRTWTSGRRDRSFILVDLLLDIVCADGPLAPAKLVIVRKLCAALGVDERQLIGIAVMKGYAYVAPDNWEEYVHARHQDRARGPAPGAARSKDPYAVLGVERTASDAEIKRAYRKLMSQHHPDKLGDVPDEMKRRAEERARDINAAFEQIRSARGT
;
A
#
# COMPACT_ATOMS: atom_id res chain seq x y z
N MET A 1 19.76 8.45 17.95
CA MET A 1 18.96 8.52 19.20
C MET A 1 17.52 8.86 18.83
N LYS A 2 16.56 7.95 19.07
CA LYS A 2 15.13 8.18 18.78
C LYS A 2 14.55 9.00 19.95
N ILE A 3 14.26 10.28 19.71
CA ILE A 3 13.76 11.26 20.72
C ILE A 3 12.36 11.78 20.38
N TRP A 4 11.73 11.25 19.32
CA TRP A 4 10.45 11.75 18.83
C TRP A 4 9.29 11.42 19.79
N GLY A 5 9.30 10.26 20.45
CA GLY A 5 8.32 9.94 21.49
C GLY A 5 8.40 10.89 22.67
N LYS A 6 9.61 11.31 23.08
CA LYS A 6 9.79 12.34 24.12
C LYS A 6 9.22 13.70 23.71
N LEU A 7 9.45 14.11 22.46
CA LEU A 7 8.98 15.41 21.95
C LEU A 7 7.45 15.45 21.80
N ILE A 8 6.84 14.35 21.35
CA ILE A 8 5.38 14.22 21.26
C ILE A 8 4.76 14.16 22.66
N GLY A 9 5.36 13.39 23.59
CA GLY A 9 4.95 13.34 24.99
C GLY A 9 5.04 14.72 25.67
N LEU A 10 6.07 15.50 25.35
CA LEU A 10 6.24 16.88 25.83
C LEU A 10 5.14 17.79 25.27
N ALA A 11 4.89 17.74 23.96
CA ALA A 11 3.88 18.57 23.31
C ALA A 11 2.46 18.30 23.83
N ILE A 12 2.09 17.02 23.98
CA ILE A 12 0.80 16.61 24.56
C ILE A 12 0.72 17.02 26.03
N GLY A 13 1.79 16.80 26.79
CA GLY A 13 1.86 17.17 28.21
C GLY A 13 1.60 18.66 28.39
N VAL A 14 2.27 19.52 27.64
CA VAL A 14 2.13 20.98 27.72
C VAL A 14 0.75 21.43 27.25
N ALA A 15 0.20 20.83 26.19
CA ALA A 15 -1.09 21.24 25.64
C ALA A 15 -2.29 20.79 26.50
N ALA A 16 -2.21 19.61 27.12
CA ALA A 16 -3.31 19.02 27.89
C ALA A 16 -3.21 19.34 29.39
N PHE A 17 -2.01 19.53 29.92
CA PHE A 17 -1.78 19.66 31.36
C PHE A 17 -0.84 20.84 31.65
N HIS A 18 -1.39 21.91 32.22
CA HIS A 18 -0.63 23.10 32.62
C HIS A 18 0.12 22.90 33.96
N ASN A 19 0.37 21.66 34.36
CA ASN A 19 1.02 21.32 35.63
C ASN A 19 2.33 20.53 35.38
N PRO A 20 3.51 21.02 35.85
CA PRO A 20 4.81 20.42 35.59
C PRO A 20 4.94 18.90 35.81
N PRO A 21 4.47 18.31 36.94
CA PRO A 21 4.48 16.86 37.14
C PRO A 21 3.72 16.05 36.08
N ALA A 22 2.60 16.55 35.55
CA ALA A 22 1.85 15.85 34.50
C ALA A 22 2.60 15.83 33.17
N ILE A 23 3.30 16.93 32.84
CA ILE A 23 4.16 17.02 31.65
C ILE A 23 5.29 15.99 31.73
N VAL A 24 5.91 15.84 32.90
CA VAL A 24 6.98 14.85 33.13
C VAL A 24 6.46 13.42 32.94
N ILE A 25 5.25 13.11 33.41
CA ILE A 25 4.61 11.80 33.19
C ILE A 25 4.39 11.55 31.69
N CYS A 26 3.89 12.53 30.94
CA CYS A 26 3.69 12.40 29.49
C CYS A 26 5.02 12.22 28.72
N VAL A 27 6.09 12.91 29.12
CA VAL A 27 7.43 12.73 28.55
C VAL A 27 8.00 11.35 28.88
N LEU A 28 7.79 10.86 30.11
CA LEU A 28 8.23 9.53 30.53
C LEU A 28 7.47 8.42 29.78
N LEU A 29 6.16 8.59 29.58
CA LEU A 29 5.35 7.70 28.73
C LEU A 29 5.84 7.72 27.27
N GLY A 30 6.14 8.89 26.72
CA GLY A 30 6.76 9.04 25.40
C GLY A 30 8.15 8.39 25.31
N HIS A 31 8.91 8.37 26.40
CA HIS A 31 10.20 7.71 26.47
C HIS A 31 10.09 6.18 26.54
N ILE A 32 9.12 5.67 27.30
CA ILE A 32 8.79 4.24 27.35
C ILE A 32 8.30 3.77 25.98
N PHE A 33 7.53 4.60 25.26
CA PHE A 33 7.11 4.36 23.88
C PHE A 33 8.30 4.28 22.90
N ASP A 34 9.24 5.23 22.96
CA ASP A 34 10.48 5.20 22.15
C ASP A 34 11.31 3.91 22.41
N ARG A 35 11.32 3.41 23.65
CA ARG A 35 12.09 2.24 24.07
C ARG A 35 11.39 0.92 23.76
N SER A 36 10.06 0.89 23.89
CA SER A 36 9.19 -0.22 23.50
C SER A 36 9.27 -0.48 21.99
N MET A 37 9.24 0.56 21.16
CA MET A 37 9.40 0.42 19.69
C MET A 37 10.79 -0.10 19.28
N GLY A 38 11.82 0.11 20.11
CA GLY A 38 13.17 -0.41 19.89
C GLY A 38 13.36 -1.87 20.31
N SER A 39 12.79 -2.27 21.45
CA SER A 39 12.90 -3.63 22.00
C SER A 39 11.88 -4.61 21.43
N PHE A 40 10.70 -4.12 21.01
CA PHE A 40 9.64 -4.91 20.36
C PHE A 40 9.89 -5.07 18.86
N GLY A 41 10.62 -4.13 18.23
CA GLY A 41 11.10 -4.28 16.85
C GLY A 41 12.01 -5.50 16.68
N ALA A 42 12.93 -5.73 17.61
CA ALA A 42 13.88 -6.84 17.57
C ALA A 42 13.24 -8.23 17.68
N THR A 43 12.09 -8.36 18.35
CA THR A 43 11.32 -9.61 18.44
C THR A 43 10.33 -9.79 17.27
N LEU A 44 9.91 -8.71 16.62
CA LEU A 44 9.08 -8.76 15.40
C LEU A 44 9.89 -8.96 14.12
N ASP A 45 11.21 -8.69 14.12
CA ASP A 45 12.08 -8.77 12.94
C ASP A 45 12.17 -10.18 12.31
N ALA A 46 11.79 -11.24 13.04
CA ALA A 46 11.74 -12.62 12.53
C ALA A 46 10.32 -13.16 12.23
N ALA A 47 9.26 -12.37 12.45
CA ALA A 47 7.87 -12.84 12.38
C ALA A 47 7.23 -12.63 10.98
N PRO A 48 6.19 -13.39 10.60
CA PRO A 48 5.41 -13.18 9.36
C PRO A 48 4.90 -11.75 9.15
N LEU A 49 4.75 -10.98 10.24
CA LEU A 49 4.27 -9.61 10.28
C LEU A 49 5.38 -8.54 10.29
N SER A 50 6.66 -8.90 10.07
CA SER A 50 7.77 -7.92 10.09
C SER A 50 7.67 -6.84 8.98
N PHE A 51 6.84 -7.06 7.95
CA PHE A 51 6.53 -6.04 6.94
C PHE A 51 5.63 -4.91 7.45
N VAL A 52 4.89 -5.09 8.55
CA VAL A 52 3.86 -4.14 9.03
C VAL A 52 4.47 -2.76 9.28
N ALA A 53 5.51 -2.69 10.12
CA ALA A 53 6.16 -1.43 10.46
C ALA A 53 6.64 -0.63 9.23
N PRO A 54 7.48 -1.20 8.34
CA PRO A 54 7.94 -0.46 7.16
C PRO A 54 6.83 -0.21 6.13
N LEU A 55 5.79 -1.04 6.04
CA LEU A 55 4.65 -0.83 5.14
C LEU A 55 3.89 0.44 5.55
N PHE A 56 3.49 0.53 6.82
CA PHE A 56 2.72 1.68 7.30
C PHE A 56 3.55 2.96 7.35
N GLY A 57 4.86 2.88 7.64
CA GLY A 57 5.74 4.03 7.53
C GLY A 57 5.91 4.55 6.11
N LEU A 58 6.05 3.64 5.12
CA LEU A 58 6.07 4.01 3.72
C LEU A 58 4.71 4.59 3.27
N ALA A 59 3.60 3.99 3.71
CA ALA A 59 2.26 4.49 3.42
C ALA A 59 2.05 5.91 3.94
N GLY A 60 2.49 6.21 5.17
CA GLY A 60 2.44 7.56 5.74
C GLY A 60 3.28 8.58 4.96
N ALA A 61 4.46 8.18 4.49
CA ALA A 61 5.30 9.03 3.65
C ALA A 61 4.67 9.30 2.27
N ILE A 62 4.04 8.30 1.66
CA ILE A 62 3.33 8.44 0.38
C ILE A 62 2.09 9.33 0.57
N ALA A 63 1.28 9.06 1.57
CA ALA A 63 0.09 9.83 1.88
C ALA A 63 0.41 11.31 2.11
N LYS A 64 1.55 11.65 2.72
CA LYS A 64 1.97 13.03 2.94
C LYS A 64 2.64 13.70 1.73
N SER A 65 3.00 12.95 0.69
CA SER A 65 3.81 13.44 -0.43
C SER A 65 3.15 14.54 -1.27
N ASP A 66 1.82 14.63 -1.26
CA ASP A 66 1.02 15.69 -1.91
C ASP A 66 0.61 16.81 -0.93
N GLY A 67 1.18 16.84 0.27
CA GLY A 67 1.03 17.92 1.25
C GLY A 67 -0.02 17.67 2.33
N ARG A 68 -0.91 16.69 2.21
CA ARG A 68 -1.88 16.35 3.26
C ARG A 68 -2.26 14.88 3.22
N VAL A 69 -2.50 14.29 4.40
CA VAL A 69 -3.12 12.96 4.49
C VAL A 69 -4.63 13.15 4.53
N SER A 70 -5.36 12.40 3.71
CA SER A 70 -6.81 12.52 3.65
C SER A 70 -7.53 11.64 4.67
N GLU A 71 -8.82 11.92 4.90
CA GLU A 71 -9.68 11.07 5.73
C GLU A 71 -9.89 9.68 5.11
N ALA A 72 -9.94 9.56 3.77
CA ALA A 72 -10.10 8.26 3.13
C ALA A 72 -8.84 7.41 3.27
N GLU A 73 -7.64 8.00 3.19
CA GLU A 73 -6.38 7.30 3.43
C GLU A 73 -6.26 6.83 4.89
N ILE A 74 -6.72 7.66 5.84
CA ILE A 74 -6.78 7.27 7.26
C ILE A 74 -7.75 6.10 7.44
N ALA A 75 -8.96 6.20 6.88
CA ALA A 75 -9.96 5.13 6.97
C ALA A 75 -9.47 3.82 6.32
N ALA A 76 -8.83 3.89 5.16
CA ALA A 76 -8.24 2.75 4.48
C ALA A 76 -7.09 2.12 5.29
N THR A 77 -6.28 2.95 5.94
CA THR A 77 -5.21 2.52 6.85
C THR A 77 -5.79 1.72 8.02
N GLU A 78 -6.80 2.25 8.71
CA GLU A 78 -7.48 1.57 9.82
C GLU A 78 -8.17 0.27 9.39
N GLN A 79 -8.82 0.27 8.22
CA GLN A 79 -9.46 -0.91 7.65
C GLN A 79 -8.43 -2.00 7.32
N LEU A 80 -7.27 -1.62 6.77
CA LEU A 80 -6.20 -2.56 6.48
C LEU A 80 -5.66 -3.21 7.77
N MET A 81 -5.44 -2.42 8.84
CA MET A 81 -5.03 -2.97 10.14
C MET A 81 -6.06 -3.98 10.69
N ALA A 82 -7.35 -3.68 10.55
CA ALA A 82 -8.43 -4.58 10.96
C ALA A 82 -8.44 -5.89 10.15
N ARG A 83 -8.29 -5.80 8.81
CA ARG A 83 -8.25 -6.99 7.94
C ARG A 83 -7.01 -7.85 8.18
N LEU A 84 -5.87 -7.24 8.48
CA LEU A 84 -4.66 -7.94 8.91
C LEU A 84 -4.77 -8.53 10.32
N GLN A 85 -5.87 -8.27 11.03
CA GLN A 85 -6.12 -8.73 12.41
C GLN A 85 -4.97 -8.37 13.37
N LEU A 86 -4.44 -7.15 13.24
CA LEU A 86 -3.34 -6.71 14.10
C LEU A 86 -3.79 -6.67 15.56
N SER A 87 -2.95 -7.20 16.46
CA SER A 87 -3.15 -7.03 17.90
C SER A 87 -3.09 -5.55 18.29
N SER A 88 -3.57 -5.20 19.48
CA SER A 88 -3.52 -3.82 19.99
C SER A 88 -2.10 -3.23 19.95
N GLU A 89 -1.10 -4.04 20.30
CA GLU A 89 0.31 -3.68 20.31
C GLU A 89 0.82 -3.42 18.88
N LEU A 90 0.55 -4.34 17.95
CA LEU A 90 0.96 -4.19 16.55
C LEU A 90 0.24 -3.04 15.84
N ARG A 91 -1.02 -2.79 16.20
CA ARG A 91 -1.75 -1.61 15.74
C ARG A 91 -1.06 -0.33 16.21
N GLY A 92 -0.64 -0.27 17.47
CA GLY A 92 0.16 0.84 17.99
C GLY A 92 1.46 1.07 17.22
N VAL A 93 2.17 -0.02 16.86
CA VAL A 93 3.37 0.05 16.00
C VAL A 93 3.04 0.59 14.62
N ALA A 94 1.99 0.08 13.97
CA ALA A 94 1.55 0.52 12.65
C ALA A 94 1.19 2.01 12.63
N VAL A 95 0.40 2.49 13.61
CA VAL A 95 0.02 3.91 13.75
C VAL A 95 1.25 4.78 14.02
N GLY A 96 2.15 4.32 14.88
CA GLY A 96 3.41 5.01 15.17
C GLY A 96 4.29 5.16 13.93
N GLN A 97 4.42 4.10 13.13
CA GLN A 97 5.20 4.13 11.89
C GLN A 97 4.53 5.00 10.83
N PHE A 98 3.22 4.91 10.64
CA PHE A 98 2.49 5.81 9.75
C PHE A 98 2.70 7.28 10.13
N THR A 99 2.68 7.57 11.43
CA THR A 99 2.95 8.92 11.95
C THR A 99 4.39 9.36 11.72
N ALA A 100 5.36 8.48 11.90
CA ALA A 100 6.76 8.74 11.58
C ALA A 100 6.98 8.97 10.08
N GLY A 101 6.26 8.23 9.22
CA GLY A 101 6.26 8.36 7.76
C GLY A 101 5.95 9.77 7.28
N LYS A 102 5.07 10.49 7.98
CA LYS A 102 4.66 11.86 7.64
C LYS A 102 5.75 12.92 7.89
N GLN A 103 6.84 12.57 8.57
CA GLN A 103 7.89 13.52 8.94
C GLN A 103 8.87 13.74 7.77
N THR A 104 9.35 14.98 7.59
CA THR A 104 10.26 15.36 6.48
C THR A 104 11.59 14.60 6.48
N GLY A 105 12.02 14.08 7.63
CA GLY A 105 13.24 13.26 7.77
C GLY A 105 13.02 11.75 7.64
N TYR A 106 11.82 11.28 7.30
CA TYR A 106 11.56 9.86 7.16
C TYR A 106 12.27 9.26 5.95
N SER A 107 13.02 8.18 6.16
CA SER A 107 13.74 7.50 5.08
C SER A 107 12.85 6.47 4.39
N THR A 108 12.20 6.88 3.29
CA THR A 108 11.45 5.95 2.41
C THR A 108 12.35 4.84 1.88
N THR A 109 13.62 5.14 1.61
CA THR A 109 14.62 4.17 1.15
C THR A 109 14.80 3.05 2.18
N ASN A 110 14.91 3.38 3.46
CA ASN A 110 15.07 2.37 4.51
C ASN A 110 13.82 1.48 4.61
N ALA A 111 12.62 2.08 4.60
CA ALA A 111 11.37 1.32 4.58
C ALA A 111 11.32 0.34 3.40
N ILE A 112 11.68 0.79 2.19
CA ILE A 112 11.75 -0.04 0.99
C ILE A 112 12.75 -1.18 1.13
N VAL A 113 13.93 -0.94 1.74
CA VAL A 113 14.93 -1.99 1.99
C VAL A 113 14.36 -3.06 2.91
N HIS A 114 13.70 -2.70 4.02
CA HIS A 114 13.07 -3.68 4.92
C HIS A 114 11.97 -4.48 4.22
N LEU A 115 11.11 -3.84 3.42
CA LEU A 115 10.08 -4.52 2.64
C LEU A 115 10.68 -5.48 1.62
N ARG A 116 11.75 -5.07 0.92
CA ARG A 116 12.49 -5.94 0.00
C ARG A 116 13.08 -7.15 0.72
N THR A 117 13.68 -6.96 1.90
CA THR A 117 14.21 -8.06 2.72
C THR A 117 13.10 -9.06 3.09
N TRP A 118 11.93 -8.59 3.53
CA TRP A 118 10.78 -9.45 3.86
C TRP A 118 10.27 -10.25 2.66
N THR A 119 10.20 -9.63 1.47
CA THR A 119 9.81 -10.34 0.25
C THR A 119 10.86 -11.38 -0.16
N SER A 120 12.14 -11.18 0.21
CA SER A 120 13.26 -12.07 -0.10
C SER A 120 13.37 -12.45 -1.59
N GLY A 121 13.05 -11.49 -2.48
CA GLY A 121 13.04 -11.70 -3.93
C GLY A 121 11.85 -12.54 -4.46
N ARG A 122 10.96 -12.96 -3.58
CA ARG A 122 9.78 -13.74 -3.96
C ARG A 122 8.71 -12.82 -4.55
N ARG A 123 8.32 -13.12 -5.80
CA ARG A 123 7.37 -12.28 -6.53
C ARG A 123 5.97 -12.29 -5.93
N ASP A 124 5.50 -13.44 -5.47
CA ASP A 124 4.20 -13.59 -4.81
C ASP A 124 4.01 -12.60 -3.64
N ARG A 125 5.01 -12.51 -2.76
CA ARG A 125 5.05 -11.55 -1.65
C ARG A 125 5.14 -10.11 -2.13
N SER A 126 5.97 -9.84 -3.13
CA SER A 126 6.15 -8.50 -3.71
C SER A 126 4.83 -7.94 -4.25
N PHE A 127 4.08 -8.77 -4.96
CA PHE A 127 2.79 -8.43 -5.54
C PHE A 127 1.73 -8.10 -4.48
N ILE A 128 1.64 -8.91 -3.43
CA ILE A 128 0.69 -8.70 -2.35
C ILE A 128 1.06 -7.45 -1.54
N LEU A 129 2.34 -7.19 -1.33
CA LEU A 129 2.79 -5.99 -0.61
C LEU A 129 2.39 -4.71 -1.35
N VAL A 130 2.58 -4.68 -2.67
CA VAL A 130 2.11 -3.57 -3.51
C VAL A 130 0.58 -3.47 -3.49
N ASP A 131 -0.14 -4.60 -3.44
CA ASP A 131 -1.61 -4.63 -3.30
C ASP A 131 -2.09 -3.87 -2.06
N LEU A 132 -1.51 -4.22 -0.90
CA LEU A 132 -1.88 -3.67 0.40
C LEU A 132 -1.56 -2.18 0.47
N LEU A 133 -0.43 -1.78 -0.10
CA LEU A 133 -0.07 -0.37 -0.14
C LEU A 133 -1.07 0.45 -0.96
N LEU A 134 -1.50 -0.07 -2.12
CA LEU A 134 -2.44 0.62 -3.01
C LEU A 134 -3.83 0.80 -2.39
N ASP A 135 -4.26 -0.07 -1.46
CA ASP A 135 -5.50 0.18 -0.71
C ASP A 135 -5.48 1.52 0.02
N ILE A 136 -4.32 1.89 0.58
CA ILE A 136 -4.16 3.13 1.32
C ILE A 136 -4.00 4.29 0.34
N VAL A 137 -3.00 4.21 -0.54
CA VAL A 137 -2.54 5.38 -1.29
C VAL A 137 -3.44 5.76 -2.47
N CYS A 138 -4.36 4.87 -2.86
CA CYS A 138 -5.39 5.14 -3.86
C CYS A 138 -6.77 5.39 -3.24
N ALA A 139 -6.89 5.55 -1.91
CA ALA A 139 -8.18 5.69 -1.24
C ALA A 139 -9.01 6.90 -1.72
N ASP A 140 -8.35 7.98 -2.13
CA ASP A 140 -9.00 9.20 -2.67
C ASP A 140 -9.20 9.20 -4.19
N GLY A 141 -8.64 8.21 -4.89
CA GLY A 141 -8.57 8.19 -6.34
C GLY A 141 -7.19 7.75 -6.88
N PRO A 142 -6.91 8.00 -8.16
CA PRO A 142 -5.66 7.59 -8.79
C PRO A 142 -4.44 8.26 -8.14
N LEU A 143 -3.29 7.59 -8.26
CA LEU A 143 -2.02 8.06 -7.72
C LEU A 143 -1.62 9.41 -8.33
N ALA A 144 -1.55 10.45 -7.50
CA ALA A 144 -0.93 11.71 -7.87
C ALA A 144 0.56 11.52 -8.21
N PRO A 145 1.17 12.37 -9.07
CA PRO A 145 2.56 12.24 -9.49
C PRO A 145 3.54 12.10 -8.32
N ALA A 146 3.36 12.89 -7.24
CA ALA A 146 4.20 12.81 -6.04
C ALA A 146 4.14 11.43 -5.36
N LYS A 147 2.94 10.83 -5.26
CA LYS A 147 2.75 9.47 -4.71
C LYS A 147 3.38 8.43 -5.63
N LEU A 148 3.14 8.56 -6.94
CA LEU A 148 3.60 7.62 -7.96
C LEU A 148 5.13 7.50 -8.00
N VAL A 149 5.87 8.59 -7.75
CA VAL A 149 7.34 8.55 -7.65
C VAL A 149 7.81 7.55 -6.58
N ILE A 150 7.20 7.58 -5.39
CA ILE A 150 7.59 6.70 -4.29
C ILE A 150 7.10 5.27 -4.53
N VAL A 151 5.88 5.10 -5.04
CA VAL A 151 5.35 3.78 -5.41
C VAL A 151 6.21 3.11 -6.49
N ARG A 152 6.63 3.84 -7.53
CA ARG A 152 7.54 3.32 -8.57
C ARG A 152 8.91 2.91 -8.00
N LYS A 153 9.45 3.65 -7.01
CA LYS A 153 10.69 3.25 -6.32
C LYS A 153 10.53 1.93 -5.57
N LEU A 154 9.41 1.74 -4.87
CA LEU A 154 9.09 0.46 -4.24
C LEU A 154 8.97 -0.65 -5.29
N CYS A 155 8.16 -0.45 -6.32
CA CYS A 155 7.95 -1.43 -7.39
C CYS A 155 9.28 -1.84 -8.04
N ALA A 156 10.16 -0.89 -8.37
CA ALA A 156 11.49 -1.16 -8.91
C ALA A 156 12.34 -2.01 -7.94
N ALA A 157 12.33 -1.70 -6.64
CA ALA A 157 13.07 -2.46 -5.63
C ALA A 157 12.54 -3.90 -5.45
N LEU A 158 11.26 -4.12 -5.74
CA LEU A 158 10.58 -5.42 -5.65
C LEU A 158 10.53 -6.18 -6.99
N GLY A 159 11.06 -5.61 -8.08
CA GLY A 159 10.99 -6.20 -9.41
C GLY A 159 9.57 -6.28 -9.99
N VAL A 160 8.70 -5.35 -9.61
CA VAL A 160 7.38 -5.12 -10.18
C VAL A 160 7.49 -4.02 -11.22
N ASP A 161 7.24 -4.35 -12.49
CA ASP A 161 7.29 -3.38 -13.58
C ASP A 161 6.00 -2.53 -13.65
N GLU A 162 6.01 -1.51 -14.51
CA GLU A 162 4.89 -0.57 -14.63
C GLU A 162 3.59 -1.22 -15.13
N ARG A 163 3.69 -2.15 -16.09
CA ARG A 163 2.50 -2.88 -16.58
C ARG A 163 1.89 -3.72 -15.47
N GLN A 164 2.73 -4.32 -14.64
CA GLN A 164 2.30 -5.08 -13.47
C GLN A 164 1.63 -4.18 -12.42
N LEU A 165 2.20 -2.99 -12.15
CA LEU A 165 1.56 -2.00 -11.27
C LEU A 165 0.18 -1.58 -11.79
N ILE A 166 0.07 -1.30 -13.10
CA ILE A 166 -1.20 -0.95 -13.75
C ILE A 166 -2.20 -2.11 -13.62
N GLY A 167 -1.78 -3.35 -13.91
CA GLY A 167 -2.63 -4.52 -13.80
C GLY A 167 -3.18 -4.70 -12.38
N ILE A 168 -2.33 -4.52 -11.36
CA ILE A 168 -2.76 -4.51 -9.96
C ILE A 168 -3.80 -3.41 -9.71
N ALA A 169 -3.54 -2.18 -10.13
CA ALA A 169 -4.44 -1.06 -9.91
C ALA A 169 -5.81 -1.29 -10.57
N VAL A 170 -5.81 -1.76 -11.82
CA VAL A 170 -7.02 -2.08 -12.59
C VAL A 170 -7.80 -3.23 -11.96
N MET A 171 -7.13 -4.29 -11.49
CA MET A 171 -7.80 -5.38 -10.75
C MET A 171 -8.53 -4.87 -9.51
N LYS A 172 -8.04 -3.81 -8.89
CA LYS A 172 -8.66 -3.17 -7.73
C LYS A 172 -9.72 -2.12 -8.08
N GLY A 173 -9.93 -1.84 -9.36
CA GLY A 173 -10.81 -0.78 -9.83
C GLY A 173 -10.23 0.63 -9.69
N TYR A 174 -8.93 0.75 -9.41
CA TYR A 174 -8.25 2.04 -9.42
C TYR A 174 -7.93 2.45 -10.86
N ALA A 175 -8.28 3.68 -11.21
CA ALA A 175 -7.78 4.29 -12.43
C ALA A 175 -6.26 4.47 -12.33
N TYR A 176 -5.56 4.26 -13.44
CA TYR A 176 -4.17 4.67 -13.60
C TYR A 176 -4.15 5.89 -14.51
N VAL A 177 -3.48 6.96 -14.06
CA VAL A 177 -3.31 8.21 -14.80
C VAL A 177 -1.82 8.40 -15.00
N ALA A 178 -1.38 8.46 -16.26
CA ALA A 178 0.00 8.78 -16.57
C ALA A 178 0.34 10.20 -16.07
N PRO A 179 1.56 10.46 -15.59
CA PRO A 179 1.95 11.79 -15.08
C PRO A 179 1.66 12.92 -16.07
N ASP A 180 1.90 12.71 -17.36
CA ASP A 180 1.72 13.71 -18.41
C ASP A 180 0.25 14.09 -18.61
N ASN A 181 -0.69 13.22 -18.23
CA ASN A 181 -2.13 13.44 -18.32
C ASN A 181 -2.75 13.88 -16.99
N TRP A 182 -1.94 14.13 -15.96
CA TRP A 182 -2.44 14.42 -14.61
C TRP A 182 -3.21 15.74 -14.55
N GLU A 183 -2.72 16.79 -15.22
CA GLU A 183 -3.38 18.10 -15.24
C GLU A 183 -4.77 18.01 -15.88
N GLU A 184 -4.87 17.36 -17.05
CA GLU A 184 -6.14 17.10 -17.74
C GLU A 184 -7.12 16.33 -16.86
N TYR A 185 -6.65 15.27 -16.20
CA TYR A 185 -7.45 14.49 -15.25
C TYR A 185 -8.00 15.35 -14.10
N VAL A 186 -7.15 16.18 -13.50
CA VAL A 186 -7.54 17.08 -12.39
C VAL A 186 -8.56 18.11 -12.88
N HIS A 187 -8.35 18.73 -14.04
CA HIS A 187 -9.29 19.67 -14.64
C HIS A 187 -10.66 19.03 -14.92
N ALA A 188 -10.69 17.85 -15.54
CA ALA A 188 -11.93 17.11 -15.78
C ALA A 188 -12.67 16.80 -14.47
N ARG A 189 -11.95 16.33 -13.43
CA ARG A 189 -12.53 16.04 -12.11
C ARG A 189 -13.09 17.28 -11.41
N HIS A 190 -12.46 18.44 -11.58
CA HIS A 190 -12.96 19.70 -11.02
C HIS A 190 -14.23 20.18 -11.74
N GLN A 191 -14.34 19.99 -13.05
CA GLN A 191 -15.54 20.31 -13.82
C GLN A 191 -16.70 19.35 -13.50
N ASP A 192 -16.41 18.06 -13.32
CA ASP A 192 -17.38 17.03 -12.99
C ASP A 192 -17.87 17.06 -11.53
N ARG A 193 -17.27 17.87 -10.64
CA ARG A 193 -17.74 18.02 -9.25
C ARG A 193 -19.18 18.55 -9.15
N ALA A 194 -19.69 19.22 -10.18
CA ALA A 194 -21.10 19.62 -10.28
C ALA A 194 -22.06 18.47 -10.66
N ARG A 195 -21.54 17.33 -11.14
CA ARG A 195 -22.32 16.22 -11.69
C ARG A 195 -22.40 14.98 -10.77
N GLY A 196 -21.98 15.10 -9.50
CA GLY A 196 -21.89 13.95 -8.59
C GLY A 196 -20.73 13.02 -8.96
N PRO A 197 -20.51 11.92 -8.22
CA PRO A 197 -19.45 10.98 -8.55
C PRO A 197 -19.65 10.47 -9.98
N ALA A 198 -18.63 10.63 -10.82
CA ALA A 198 -18.63 10.07 -12.16
C ALA A 198 -19.07 8.59 -12.10
N PRO A 199 -19.94 8.12 -13.02
CA PRO A 199 -20.39 6.74 -13.04
C PRO A 199 -19.20 5.83 -13.36
N GLY A 200 -18.50 5.39 -12.32
CA GLY A 200 -17.45 4.38 -12.34
C GLY A 200 -17.89 3.07 -11.68
N ALA A 201 -19.18 2.94 -11.37
CA ALA A 201 -19.78 1.66 -11.04
C ALA A 201 -19.75 0.78 -12.31
N ALA A 202 -18.87 -0.23 -12.29
CA ALA A 202 -18.73 -1.28 -13.31
C ALA A 202 -18.27 -0.83 -14.71
N ARG A 203 -17.12 -0.14 -14.83
CA ARG A 203 -16.26 -0.47 -15.97
C ARG A 203 -15.74 -1.87 -15.70
N SER A 204 -16.18 -2.86 -16.49
CA SER A 204 -15.54 -4.18 -16.53
C SER A 204 -14.04 -3.96 -16.58
N LYS A 205 -13.31 -4.50 -15.58
CA LYS A 205 -11.84 -4.43 -15.52
C LYS A 205 -11.31 -4.83 -16.90
N ASP A 206 -10.58 -3.94 -17.59
CA ASP A 206 -10.09 -4.26 -18.93
C ASP A 206 -9.24 -5.54 -18.85
N PRO A 207 -9.66 -6.65 -19.47
CA PRO A 207 -9.00 -7.93 -19.25
C PRO A 207 -7.57 -7.94 -19.80
N TYR A 208 -7.27 -7.12 -20.81
CA TYR A 208 -5.91 -6.97 -21.34
C TYR A 208 -5.00 -6.26 -20.35
N ALA A 209 -5.53 -5.21 -19.68
CA ALA A 209 -4.81 -4.52 -18.62
C ALA A 209 -4.60 -5.40 -17.39
N VAL A 210 -5.58 -6.24 -17.02
CA VAL A 210 -5.44 -7.24 -15.95
C VAL A 210 -4.30 -8.21 -16.24
N LEU A 211 -4.17 -8.68 -17.49
CA LEU A 211 -3.07 -9.56 -17.89
C LEU A 211 -1.75 -8.80 -18.17
N GLY A 212 -1.76 -7.46 -18.20
CA GLY A 212 -0.61 -6.62 -18.50
C GLY A 212 -0.09 -6.78 -19.93
N VAL A 213 -0.99 -7.04 -20.89
CA VAL A 213 -0.68 -7.22 -22.32
C VAL A 213 -1.44 -6.20 -23.17
N GLU A 214 -0.95 -5.93 -24.37
CA GLU A 214 -1.66 -5.07 -25.34
C GLU A 214 -2.87 -5.80 -25.95
N ARG A 215 -3.85 -5.04 -26.43
CA ARG A 215 -5.04 -5.58 -27.12
C ARG A 215 -4.68 -6.32 -28.42
N THR A 216 -3.57 -5.91 -29.02
CA THR A 216 -2.94 -6.48 -30.22
C THR A 216 -2.09 -7.72 -29.93
N ALA A 217 -1.88 -8.07 -28.65
CA ALA A 217 -1.05 -9.22 -28.29
C ALA A 217 -1.58 -10.51 -28.91
N SER A 218 -0.66 -11.37 -29.35
CA SER A 218 -0.97 -12.69 -29.87
C SER A 218 -1.51 -13.63 -28.78
N ASP A 219 -2.22 -14.68 -29.18
CA ASP A 219 -2.75 -15.68 -28.23
C ASP A 219 -1.64 -16.39 -27.46
N ALA A 220 -0.46 -16.53 -28.07
CA ALA A 220 0.72 -17.06 -27.41
C ALA A 220 1.23 -16.14 -26.28
N GLU A 221 1.25 -14.82 -26.52
CA GLU A 221 1.62 -13.83 -25.51
C GLU A 221 0.60 -13.79 -24.36
N ILE A 222 -0.69 -13.84 -24.67
CA ILE A 222 -1.76 -13.87 -23.68
C ILE A 222 -1.65 -15.13 -22.80
N LYS A 223 -1.51 -16.31 -23.41
CA LYS A 223 -1.32 -17.57 -22.66
C LYS A 223 -0.06 -17.54 -21.80
N ARG A 224 1.03 -16.94 -22.31
CA ARG A 224 2.28 -16.77 -21.54
C ARG A 224 2.09 -15.84 -20.36
N ALA A 225 1.42 -14.70 -20.54
CA ALA A 225 1.13 -13.74 -19.49
C ALA A 225 0.24 -14.36 -18.40
N TYR A 226 -0.84 -15.04 -18.81
CA TYR A 226 -1.73 -15.79 -17.93
C TYR A 226 -0.97 -16.79 -17.05
N ARG A 227 -0.18 -17.70 -17.65
CA ARG A 227 0.62 -18.69 -16.88
C ARG A 227 1.58 -18.03 -15.91
N LYS A 228 2.25 -16.94 -16.34
CA LYS A 228 3.19 -16.17 -15.51
C LYS A 228 2.48 -15.58 -14.28
N LEU A 229 1.31 -14.96 -14.47
CA LEU A 229 0.52 -14.35 -13.40
C LEU A 229 -0.03 -15.41 -12.44
N MET A 230 -0.60 -16.50 -12.95
CA MET A 230 -1.08 -17.61 -12.10
C MET A 230 0.03 -18.24 -11.27
N SER A 231 1.25 -18.36 -11.83
CA SER A 231 2.42 -18.82 -11.07
C SER A 231 2.81 -17.87 -9.94
N GLN A 232 2.54 -16.56 -10.07
CA GLN A 232 2.95 -15.50 -9.16
C GLN A 232 1.89 -15.19 -8.09
N HIS A 233 0.62 -15.50 -8.34
CA HIS A 233 -0.49 -15.20 -7.43
C HIS A 233 -1.10 -16.45 -6.79
N HIS A 234 -0.40 -17.58 -6.81
CA HIS A 234 -0.92 -18.80 -6.20
C HIS A 234 -0.90 -18.70 -4.67
N PRO A 235 -2.03 -18.88 -3.96
CA PRO A 235 -2.11 -18.72 -2.50
C PRO A 235 -1.17 -19.66 -1.75
N ASP A 236 -1.10 -20.93 -2.15
CA ASP A 236 -0.25 -21.93 -1.50
C ASP A 236 1.25 -21.60 -1.56
N LYS A 237 1.66 -20.73 -2.48
CA LYS A 237 3.08 -20.38 -2.59
C LYS A 237 3.51 -19.45 -1.48
N LEU A 238 2.67 -18.56 -0.95
CA LEU A 238 3.06 -17.46 -0.06
C LEU A 238 3.77 -17.89 1.24
N GLY A 239 3.58 -19.15 1.66
CA GLY A 239 4.13 -19.69 2.90
C GLY A 239 3.41 -19.11 4.11
N ASP A 240 4.15 -18.91 5.20
CA ASP A 240 3.61 -18.32 6.43
C ASP A 240 3.47 -16.80 6.29
N VAL A 241 2.25 -16.36 5.96
CA VAL A 241 1.83 -14.97 5.85
C VAL A 241 0.42 -14.83 6.46
N PRO A 242 -0.01 -13.62 6.86
CA PRO A 242 -1.37 -13.39 7.36
C PRO A 242 -2.45 -13.88 6.38
N ASP A 243 -3.57 -14.37 6.90
CA ASP A 243 -4.64 -14.93 6.06
C ASP A 243 -5.24 -13.93 5.07
N GLU A 244 -5.25 -12.65 5.42
CA GLU A 244 -5.64 -11.57 4.50
C GLU A 244 -4.77 -11.54 3.23
N MET A 245 -3.48 -11.86 3.33
CA MET A 245 -2.59 -11.93 2.17
C MET A 245 -2.91 -13.15 1.30
N LYS A 246 -3.25 -14.30 1.92
CA LYS A 246 -3.67 -15.51 1.19
C LYS A 246 -4.98 -15.27 0.45
N ARG A 247 -5.98 -14.70 1.14
CA ARG A 247 -7.27 -14.30 0.56
C ARG A 247 -7.10 -13.39 -0.66
N ARG A 248 -6.18 -12.41 -0.58
CA ARG A 248 -5.87 -11.52 -1.72
C ARG A 248 -5.23 -12.23 -2.89
N ALA A 249 -4.35 -13.20 -2.63
CA ALA A 249 -3.79 -14.02 -3.69
C ALA A 249 -4.87 -14.84 -4.41
N GLU A 250 -5.81 -15.42 -3.66
CA GLU A 250 -6.99 -16.11 -4.22
C GLU A 250 -7.87 -15.18 -5.06
N GLU A 251 -8.21 -14.00 -4.54
CA GLU A 251 -9.01 -13.00 -5.26
C GLU A 251 -8.34 -12.57 -6.56
N ARG A 252 -7.01 -12.39 -6.54
CA ARG A 252 -6.25 -12.06 -7.75
C ARG A 252 -6.20 -13.20 -8.75
N ALA A 253 -5.96 -14.43 -8.30
CA ALA A 253 -5.99 -15.60 -9.17
C ALA A 253 -7.36 -15.73 -9.86
N ARG A 254 -8.45 -15.45 -9.13
CA ARG A 254 -9.80 -15.41 -9.69
C ARG A 254 -9.97 -14.29 -10.74
N ASP A 255 -9.49 -13.08 -10.47
CA ASP A 255 -9.55 -11.96 -11.42
C ASP A 255 -8.73 -12.26 -12.70
N ILE A 256 -7.56 -12.88 -12.57
CA ILE A 256 -6.70 -13.30 -13.69
C ILE A 256 -7.40 -14.37 -14.55
N ASN A 257 -8.00 -15.38 -13.91
CA ASN A 257 -8.78 -16.41 -14.61
C ASN A 257 -9.95 -15.77 -15.38
N ALA A 258 -10.70 -14.88 -14.73
CA ALA A 258 -11.83 -14.21 -15.35
C ALA A 258 -11.41 -13.36 -16.56
N ALA A 259 -10.30 -12.61 -16.45
CA ALA A 259 -9.78 -11.82 -17.56
C ALA A 259 -9.33 -12.68 -18.74
N PHE A 260 -8.65 -13.80 -18.47
CA PHE A 260 -8.22 -14.74 -19.51
C PHE A 260 -9.42 -15.35 -20.26
N GLU A 261 -10.44 -15.81 -19.54
CA GLU A 261 -11.65 -16.38 -20.14
C GLU A 261 -12.45 -15.35 -20.95
N GLN A 262 -12.49 -14.09 -20.51
CA GLN A 262 -13.11 -13.00 -21.28
C GLN A 262 -12.40 -12.75 -22.61
N ILE A 263 -11.06 -12.68 -22.60
CA ILE A 263 -10.28 -12.49 -23.85
C ILE A 263 -10.46 -13.68 -24.78
N ARG A 264 -10.38 -14.89 -24.22
CA ARG A 264 -10.54 -16.13 -24.95
C ARG A 264 -11.91 -16.20 -25.65
N SER A 265 -12.97 -15.93 -24.90
CA SER A 265 -14.35 -15.88 -25.41
C SER A 265 -14.53 -14.82 -26.48
N ALA A 266 -13.96 -13.62 -26.29
CA ALA A 266 -14.04 -12.52 -27.26
C ALA A 266 -13.30 -12.81 -28.58
N ARG A 267 -12.27 -13.66 -28.54
CA ARG A 267 -11.46 -14.06 -29.71
C ARG A 267 -11.93 -15.35 -30.38
N GLY A 268 -12.88 -16.09 -29.77
CA GLY A 268 -13.38 -17.36 -30.30
C GLY A 268 -12.35 -18.50 -30.26
N THR A 269 -11.46 -18.50 -29.27
CA THR A 269 -10.39 -19.51 -29.06
C THR A 269 -10.64 -20.33 -27.81
#